data_AF-A0A9E5V8K6-F1
#
_entry.id   AF-A0A9E5V8K6-F1
#
_cell.length_a   1.000
_cell.length_b   1.000
_cell.length_c   1.000
_cell.angle_alpha   90.00
_cell.angle_beta   90.00
_cell.angle_gamma   90.00
#
_symmetry.space_group_name_H-M   'P 1'
#
loop_
_entity.id
_entity.type
_entity.pdbx_description
1 polymer ?
#
loop_
_entity_poly.entity_id
_entity_poly.type
_entity_poly.pdbx_seq_one_letter_code
_entity_poly.pdbx_strand_id
1 'polypeptide(L)'
;MSKILLVTVGGSHHPIITAIKEIKPDRVVYVCSDGSKGSKSQVIEEGTPCEVRRGTEVIERLPNIPKQVELDEPFQADRDLVLIQEPDDLSECYLQATSCIQKIQQEFPNAQIMADYTGGTKSMSIGLSMAAIDYQIILYVTTALRTNIIKVDRGELTGQAMVAPIIAQRTIDQFLPIFLQQYNYPAANAQLKRLLSSMSLSSEIRRKIQTLYTYCSGLDAWDRFEHIQALSLLESQMKNPAIKEIVLFLKRVIYSRGQIDADYDTGDNSIKGHGYEIVQDLILNAQRRAAQERYDDAVGRLYRALELLAQIRLWTAYGLKTGDIDI
;
A
#
# COMPACT_ATOMS: atom_id res chain seq x y z
N MET A 1 -10.14 20.46 11.34
CA MET A 1 -8.87 19.72 11.28
C MET A 1 -7.87 20.67 10.64
N SER A 2 -6.75 21.00 11.31
CA SER A 2 -5.81 21.97 10.75
C SER A 2 -5.12 21.40 9.51
N LYS A 3 -4.94 22.22 8.48
CA LYS A 3 -4.37 21.87 7.18
C LYS A 3 -2.96 22.43 7.07
N ILE A 4 -1.98 21.55 6.93
CA ILE A 4 -0.57 21.93 6.82
C ILE A 4 -0.05 21.48 5.46
N LEU A 5 0.43 22.43 4.64
CA LEU A 5 0.98 22.17 3.32
C LEU A 5 2.51 22.26 3.35
N LEU A 6 3.19 21.17 2.98
CA LEU A 6 4.62 21.20 2.65
C LEU A 6 4.76 21.49 1.16
N VAL A 7 5.56 22.48 0.78
CA VAL A 7 5.74 22.83 -0.64
C VAL A 7 7.21 23.04 -0.99
N THR A 8 7.68 22.39 -2.06
CA THR A 8 9.01 22.65 -2.59
C THR A 8 9.05 23.96 -3.36
N VAL A 9 10.05 24.80 -3.07
CA VAL A 9 10.21 26.11 -3.68
C VAL A 9 11.33 26.07 -4.72
N GLY A 10 11.02 26.46 -5.95
CA GLY A 10 11.99 26.55 -7.06
C GLY A 10 12.12 27.97 -7.59
N GLY A 11 12.67 28.14 -8.79
CA GLY A 11 12.89 29.47 -9.38
C GLY A 11 11.62 30.24 -9.79
N SER A 12 10.45 29.59 -9.81
CA SER A 12 9.16 30.23 -10.09
C SER A 12 8.24 30.13 -8.88
N HIS A 13 7.78 31.29 -8.40
CA HIS A 13 6.86 31.41 -7.26
C HIS A 13 5.38 31.25 -7.66
N HIS A 14 5.02 31.51 -8.92
CA HIS A 14 3.61 31.52 -9.37
C HIS A 14 2.88 30.20 -9.07
N PRO A 15 3.40 29.02 -9.44
CA PRO A 15 2.70 27.76 -9.19
C PRO A 15 2.51 27.45 -7.71
N ILE A 16 3.41 27.93 -6.86
CA ILE A 16 3.37 27.77 -5.40
C ILE A 16 2.25 28.63 -4.82
N ILE A 17 2.13 29.87 -5.28
CA ILE A 17 1.03 30.77 -4.89
C ILE A 17 -0.30 30.20 -5.36
N THR A 18 -0.38 29.69 -6.60
CA THR A 18 -1.57 29.01 -7.12
C THR A 18 -1.95 27.83 -6.23
N ALA A 19 -1.00 26.95 -5.89
CA ALA A 19 -1.22 25.83 -4.99
C ALA A 19 -1.78 26.26 -3.63
N ILE A 20 -1.15 27.27 -2.99
CA ILE A 20 -1.59 27.76 -1.67
C ILE A 20 -3.00 28.35 -1.75
N LYS A 21 -3.32 29.14 -2.78
CA LYS A 21 -4.64 29.77 -2.94
C LYS A 21 -5.76 28.77 -3.22
N GLU A 22 -5.48 27.70 -3.95
CA GLU A 22 -6.47 26.68 -4.29
C GLU A 22 -6.66 25.65 -3.16
N ILE A 23 -5.57 25.21 -2.52
CA ILE A 23 -5.60 24.23 -1.42
C ILE A 23 -6.14 24.87 -0.12
N LYS A 24 -5.85 26.17 0.09
CA LYS A 24 -6.19 26.94 1.30
C LYS A 24 -5.75 26.23 2.59
N PRO A 25 -4.44 26.01 2.79
CA PRO A 25 -3.91 25.48 4.04
C PRO A 25 -3.95 26.57 5.13
N ASP A 26 -4.00 26.14 6.39
CA ASP A 26 -3.89 27.06 7.53
C ASP A 26 -2.42 27.47 7.75
N ARG A 27 -1.50 26.55 7.46
CA ARG A 27 -0.04 26.70 7.64
C ARG A 27 0.72 26.13 6.44
N VAL A 28 1.79 26.79 6.03
CA VAL A 28 2.66 26.34 4.93
C VAL A 28 4.10 26.19 5.42
N VAL A 29 4.71 25.04 5.13
CA VAL A 29 6.13 24.78 5.35
C VAL A 29 6.84 24.75 4.00
N TYR A 30 7.81 25.64 3.84
CA TYR A 30 8.55 25.82 2.59
C TYR A 30 9.83 25.00 2.60
N VAL A 31 9.98 24.10 1.64
CA VAL A 31 11.21 23.33 1.41
C VAL A 31 12.03 24.04 0.34
N CYS A 32 13.12 24.67 0.75
CA CYS A 32 13.94 25.56 -0.09
C CYS A 32 15.36 25.03 -0.25
N SER A 33 15.96 25.29 -1.40
CA SER A 33 17.41 25.13 -1.55
C SER A 33 18.15 26.28 -0.88
N ASP A 34 19.27 25.97 -0.23
CA ASP A 34 20.17 26.92 0.40
C ASP A 34 21.18 27.51 -0.62
N GLY A 35 22.07 28.39 -0.15
CA GLY A 35 23.07 29.08 -0.95
C GLY A 35 22.60 30.40 -1.55
N SER A 36 23.53 31.12 -2.17
CA SER A 36 23.30 32.46 -2.75
C SER A 36 22.39 32.48 -3.98
N LYS A 37 22.23 31.32 -4.63
CA LYS A 37 21.28 31.09 -5.73
C LYS A 37 20.13 30.17 -5.33
N GLY A 38 20.02 29.86 -4.04
CA GLY A 38 18.98 29.00 -3.49
C GLY A 38 17.60 29.66 -3.55
N SER A 39 16.55 28.85 -3.48
CA SER A 39 15.17 29.35 -3.50
C SER A 39 14.73 29.98 -2.18
N LYS A 40 15.54 29.88 -1.11
CA LYS A 40 15.22 30.47 0.21
C LYS A 40 14.92 31.96 0.15
N SER A 41 15.57 32.72 -0.74
CA SER A 41 15.36 34.17 -0.89
C SER A 41 13.91 34.51 -1.19
N GLN A 42 13.23 33.69 -2.00
CA GLN A 42 11.81 33.89 -2.33
C GLN A 42 10.88 33.69 -1.13
N VAL A 43 11.36 33.17 0.00
CA VAL A 43 10.58 32.94 1.21
C VAL A 43 10.95 33.92 2.32
N ILE A 44 12.24 34.13 2.57
CA ILE A 44 12.71 34.91 3.74
C ILE A 44 13.29 36.28 3.42
N GLU A 45 13.64 36.56 2.16
CA GLU A 45 14.24 37.86 1.82
C GLU A 45 13.18 38.98 1.87
N GLU A 46 13.58 40.11 2.43
CA GLU A 46 12.74 41.31 2.53
C GLU A 46 12.69 42.07 1.19
N GLY A 47 11.72 42.97 1.05
CA GLY A 47 11.53 43.72 -0.20
C GLY A 47 10.78 42.90 -1.25
N THR A 48 11.35 42.76 -2.46
CA THR A 48 10.70 42.12 -3.62
C THR A 48 11.58 41.06 -4.31
N PRO A 49 11.90 39.95 -3.61
CA PRO A 49 12.80 38.90 -4.13
C PRO A 49 12.17 38.02 -5.21
N CYS A 50 10.84 37.99 -5.34
CA CYS A 50 10.16 37.17 -6.33
C CYS A 50 10.17 37.87 -7.69
N GLU A 51 10.91 37.34 -8.65
CA GLU A 51 11.04 37.92 -9.98
C GLU A 51 10.11 37.24 -10.99
N VAL A 52 9.39 38.04 -11.77
CA VAL A 52 8.62 37.56 -12.93
C VAL A 52 9.46 37.79 -14.18
N ARG A 53 9.84 36.71 -14.84
CA ARG A 53 10.74 36.75 -16.00
C ARG A 53 10.06 36.41 -17.31
N ARG A 54 10.49 37.05 -18.40
CA ARG A 54 10.24 36.62 -19.78
C ARG A 54 11.56 36.44 -20.50
N GLY A 55 12.00 35.20 -20.60
CA GLY A 55 13.38 34.90 -21.01
C GLY A 55 14.36 35.34 -19.93
N THR A 56 15.33 36.17 -20.29
CA THR A 56 16.35 36.70 -19.36
C THR A 56 15.93 38.00 -18.66
N GLU A 57 14.89 38.67 -19.16
CA GLU A 57 14.44 39.97 -18.66
C GLU A 57 13.50 39.81 -17.45
N VAL A 58 13.72 40.61 -16.41
CA VAL A 58 12.83 40.74 -15.25
C VAL A 58 11.79 41.80 -15.57
N ILE A 59 10.53 41.39 -15.69
CA ILE A 59 9.41 42.28 -16.00
C ILE A 59 8.85 42.90 -14.72
N GLU A 60 8.83 42.13 -13.63
CA GLU A 60 8.20 42.55 -12.38
C GLU A 60 8.93 41.92 -11.20
N ARG A 61 8.91 42.63 -10.06
CA ARG A 61 9.41 42.15 -8.77
C ARG A 61 8.28 42.23 -7.76
N LEU A 62 8.03 41.12 -7.08
CA LEU A 62 6.96 40.94 -6.10
C LEU A 62 7.54 40.62 -4.73
N PRO A 63 6.80 40.87 -3.64
CA PRO A 63 7.20 40.47 -2.28
C PRO A 63 7.54 38.99 -2.16
N ASN A 64 8.16 38.57 -1.06
CA ASN A 64 8.36 37.14 -0.81
C ASN A 64 7.02 36.37 -0.76
N ILE A 65 7.07 35.06 -0.98
CA ILE A 65 5.89 34.19 -1.09
C ILE A 65 4.97 34.36 0.13
N PRO A 66 5.46 34.30 1.39
CA PRO A 66 4.60 34.49 2.57
C PRO A 66 3.84 35.82 2.61
N LYS A 67 4.40 36.91 2.08
CA LYS A 67 3.69 38.21 1.99
C LYS A 67 2.68 38.26 0.85
N GLN A 68 2.86 37.44 -0.18
CA GLN A 68 1.91 37.34 -1.30
C GLN A 68 0.71 36.44 -0.99
N VAL A 69 0.84 35.56 0.01
CA VAL A 69 -0.24 34.68 0.47
C VAL A 69 -0.74 35.12 1.84
N GLU A 70 -2.00 35.55 1.90
CA GLU A 70 -2.64 35.94 3.17
C GLU A 70 -3.09 34.69 3.94
N LEU A 71 -2.16 34.03 4.62
CA LEU A 71 -2.45 32.86 5.47
C LEU A 71 -3.01 33.30 6.83
N ASP A 72 -3.91 32.50 7.39
CA ASP A 72 -4.47 32.71 8.73
C ASP A 72 -3.39 32.58 9.81
N GLU A 73 -2.49 31.59 9.68
CA GLU A 73 -1.32 31.47 10.53
C GLU A 73 -0.10 32.15 9.87
N PRO A 74 0.55 33.11 10.54
CA PRO A 74 1.70 33.79 9.99
C PRO A 74 2.93 32.87 9.92
N PHE A 75 3.66 33.01 8.82
CA PHE A 75 4.94 32.34 8.60
C PHE A 75 5.96 32.68 9.71
N GLN A 76 6.63 31.67 10.24
CA GLN A 76 7.78 31.82 11.13
C GLN A 76 8.94 30.91 10.68
N ALA A 77 10.10 31.51 10.40
CA ALA A 77 11.20 30.81 9.73
C ALA A 77 11.82 29.64 10.51
N ASP A 78 11.76 29.66 11.84
CA ASP A 78 12.28 28.60 12.71
C ASP A 78 11.45 27.30 12.67
N ARG A 79 10.19 27.39 12.24
CA ARG A 79 9.26 26.26 12.15
C ARG A 79 8.76 25.97 10.75
N ASP A 80 8.73 26.96 9.85
CA ASP A 80 8.08 26.90 8.54
C ASP A 80 9.05 26.88 7.36
N LEU A 81 10.36 26.79 7.63
CA LEU A 81 11.40 26.69 6.63
C LEU A 81 12.23 25.42 6.81
N VAL A 82 12.32 24.63 5.73
CA VAL A 82 13.23 23.49 5.61
C VAL A 82 14.27 23.84 4.56
N LEU A 83 15.54 23.84 4.95
CA LEU A 83 16.66 24.14 4.04
C LEU A 83 17.34 22.85 3.57
N ILE A 84 17.47 22.71 2.26
CA ILE A 84 18.24 21.66 1.59
C ILE A 84 19.57 22.27 1.17
N GLN A 85 20.68 21.73 1.66
CA GLN A 85 22.03 22.22 1.37
C GLN A 85 22.44 21.84 -0.06
N GLU A 86 22.30 20.57 -0.42
CA GLU A 86 22.62 20.05 -1.75
C GLU A 86 21.33 19.65 -2.49
N PRO A 87 20.66 20.58 -3.20
CA PRO A 87 19.35 20.34 -3.77
C PRO A 87 19.33 19.33 -4.94
N ASP A 88 20.49 18.86 -5.39
CA ASP A 88 20.60 17.77 -6.35
C ASP A 88 20.82 16.40 -5.68
N ASP A 89 21.13 16.36 -4.37
CA ASP A 89 21.17 15.13 -3.57
C ASP A 89 19.74 14.69 -3.20
N LEU A 90 19.28 13.65 -3.90
CA LEU A 90 17.96 13.06 -3.67
C LEU A 90 17.80 12.50 -2.25
N SER A 91 18.86 11.96 -1.65
CA SER A 91 18.80 11.38 -0.30
C SER A 91 18.59 12.46 0.73
N GLU A 92 19.30 13.58 0.63
CA GLU A 92 19.09 14.74 1.50
C GLU A 92 17.64 15.26 1.37
N CYS A 93 17.18 15.46 0.13
CA CYS A 93 15.82 15.92 -0.15
C CYS A 93 14.76 15.03 0.52
N TYR A 94 14.89 13.70 0.37
CA TYR A 94 13.99 12.73 0.98
C TYR A 94 14.04 12.74 2.51
N LEU A 95 15.24 12.76 3.10
CA LEU A 95 15.42 12.70 4.55
C LEU A 95 14.91 13.98 5.24
N GLN A 96 15.15 15.15 4.65
CA GLN A 96 14.66 16.42 5.18
C GLN A 96 13.13 16.52 5.11
N ALA A 97 12.53 16.12 3.98
CA ALA A 97 11.07 16.03 3.85
C ALA A 97 10.48 15.06 4.88
N THR A 98 11.10 13.88 5.05
CA THR A 98 10.69 12.87 6.04
C THR A 98 10.74 13.39 7.47
N SER A 99 11.85 14.01 7.86
CA SER A 99 12.03 14.60 9.19
C SER A 99 10.98 15.67 9.49
N CYS A 100 10.70 16.53 8.51
CA CYS A 100 9.66 17.56 8.60
C CYS A 100 8.26 16.94 8.80
N ILE A 101 7.90 15.95 7.99
CA ILE A 101 6.64 15.22 8.10
C ILE A 101 6.48 14.59 9.49
N GLN A 102 7.50 13.88 9.96
CA GLN A 102 7.48 13.22 11.27
C GLN A 102 7.29 14.23 12.40
N LYS A 103 8.02 15.36 12.36
CA LYS A 103 7.90 16.43 13.35
C LYS A 103 6.48 17.00 13.38
N ILE A 104 5.89 17.27 12.22
CA ILE A 104 4.51 17.78 12.13
C ILE A 104 3.51 16.76 12.66
N GLN A 105 3.68 15.47 12.35
CA GLN A 105 2.80 14.40 12.88
C GLN A 105 2.88 14.28 14.41
N GLN A 106 4.06 14.51 15.00
CA GLN A 106 4.25 14.49 16.45
C GLN A 106 3.63 15.73 17.12
N GLU A 107 3.86 16.91 16.56
CA GLU A 107 3.34 18.18 17.11
C GLU A 107 1.83 18.34 16.90
N PHE A 108 1.32 17.87 15.76
CA PHE A 108 -0.09 17.99 15.37
C PHE A 108 -0.67 16.64 14.91
N PRO A 109 -0.94 15.69 15.84
CA PRO A 109 -1.40 14.34 15.49
C PRO A 109 -2.72 14.30 14.71
N ASN A 110 -3.53 15.35 14.83
CA ASN A 110 -4.81 15.49 14.16
C ASN A 110 -4.75 16.45 12.96
N ALA A 111 -3.58 16.88 12.49
CA ALA A 111 -3.50 17.74 11.30
C ALA A 111 -3.63 16.92 10.01
N GLN A 112 -4.29 17.50 9.02
CA GLN A 112 -4.24 17.03 7.65
C GLN A 112 -2.97 17.59 7.01
N ILE A 113 -1.96 16.73 6.86
CA ILE A 113 -0.74 17.08 6.15
C ILE A 113 -0.96 16.84 4.65
N MET A 114 -0.48 17.78 3.84
CA MET A 114 -0.50 17.72 2.38
C MET A 114 0.87 18.13 1.86
N ALA A 115 1.22 17.70 0.65
CA ALA A 115 2.47 18.05 0.01
C ALA A 115 2.21 18.52 -1.43
N ASP A 116 2.89 19.59 -1.88
CA ASP A 116 2.93 20.03 -3.27
C ASP A 116 4.37 19.99 -3.78
N TYR A 117 4.60 19.25 -4.86
CA TYR A 117 5.93 19.03 -5.43
C TYR A 117 6.17 19.82 -6.72
N THR A 118 5.36 20.85 -6.99
CA THR A 118 5.41 21.59 -8.26
C THR A 118 6.72 22.35 -8.44
N GLY A 119 7.16 23.02 -7.38
CA GLY A 119 8.41 23.79 -7.37
C GLY A 119 9.61 22.94 -6.97
N GLY A 120 10.76 23.59 -6.84
CA GLY A 120 12.03 22.98 -6.47
C GLY A 120 12.84 22.45 -7.65
N THR A 121 14.02 21.91 -7.35
CA THR A 121 14.76 21.07 -8.31
C THR A 121 14.03 19.74 -8.50
N LYS A 122 14.41 18.98 -9.53
CA LYS A 122 13.85 17.65 -9.75
C LYS A 122 14.07 16.74 -8.54
N SER A 123 15.25 16.77 -7.94
CA SER A 123 15.57 15.95 -6.76
C SER A 123 14.72 16.36 -5.55
N MET A 124 14.48 17.66 -5.33
CA MET A 124 13.58 18.14 -4.28
C MET A 124 12.15 17.65 -4.47
N SER A 125 11.58 17.82 -5.67
CA SER A 125 10.22 17.37 -5.99
C SER A 125 10.06 15.86 -5.80
N ILE A 126 11.04 15.07 -6.26
CA ILE A 126 11.04 13.60 -6.10
C ILE A 126 11.19 13.22 -4.63
N GLY A 127 12.10 13.85 -3.89
CA GLY A 127 12.32 13.59 -2.46
C GLY A 127 11.07 13.83 -1.63
N LEU A 128 10.40 14.98 -1.81
CA LEU A 128 9.13 15.27 -1.16
C LEU A 128 8.02 14.30 -1.58
N SER A 129 7.92 13.96 -2.87
CA SER A 129 6.91 13.02 -3.36
C SER A 129 7.08 11.62 -2.78
N MET A 130 8.31 11.12 -2.71
CA MET A 130 8.63 9.81 -2.12
C MET A 130 8.29 9.79 -0.63
N ALA A 131 8.71 10.82 0.12
CA ALA A 131 8.37 10.94 1.53
C ALA A 131 6.85 10.99 1.73
N ALA A 132 6.13 11.80 0.96
CA ALA A 132 4.68 11.87 1.06
C ALA A 132 3.99 10.53 0.77
N ILE A 133 4.48 9.75 -0.20
CA ILE A 133 3.95 8.39 -0.48
C ILE A 133 4.18 7.45 0.71
N ASP A 134 5.39 7.44 1.28
CA ASP A 134 5.75 6.56 2.39
C ASP A 134 4.93 6.88 3.65
N TYR A 135 4.63 8.16 3.90
CA TYR A 135 3.82 8.63 5.03
C TYR A 135 2.32 8.78 4.71
N GLN A 136 1.87 8.36 3.53
CA GLN A 136 0.46 8.41 3.09
C GLN A 136 -0.16 9.82 3.13
N ILE A 137 0.63 10.82 2.78
CA ILE A 137 0.23 12.22 2.70
C ILE A 137 -0.40 12.51 1.33
N ILE A 138 -1.38 13.40 1.33
CA ILE A 138 -2.04 13.83 0.07
C ILE A 138 -1.05 14.64 -0.75
N LEU A 139 -0.80 14.22 -1.98
CA LEU A 139 0.09 14.89 -2.92
C LEU A 139 -0.69 15.76 -3.90
N TYR A 140 -0.18 16.94 -4.16
CA TYR A 140 -0.67 17.92 -5.11
C TYR A 140 0.40 18.29 -6.13
N VAL A 141 -0.07 18.69 -7.31
CA VAL A 141 0.76 19.27 -8.36
C VAL A 141 -0.03 20.35 -9.10
N THR A 142 0.59 21.51 -9.24
CA THR A 142 0.12 22.60 -10.07
C THR A 142 0.65 22.40 -11.48
N THR A 143 -0.27 22.25 -12.42
CA THR A 143 0.05 22.12 -13.84
C THR A 143 -0.52 23.31 -14.59
N ALA A 144 0.24 23.79 -15.56
CA ALA A 144 -0.27 24.80 -16.48
C ALA A 144 -1.02 24.11 -17.62
N LEU A 145 -2.18 24.64 -18.02
CA LEU A 145 -3.00 24.08 -19.09
C LEU A 145 -2.19 23.98 -20.39
N ARG A 146 -1.90 22.75 -20.80
CA ARG A 146 -1.27 22.47 -22.10
C ARG A 146 -2.38 22.16 -23.10
N THR A 147 -2.76 23.15 -23.91
CA THR A 147 -3.61 22.93 -25.09
C THR A 147 -2.80 22.32 -26.25
N ASN A 148 -1.47 22.39 -26.22
CA ASN A 148 -0.56 21.74 -27.17
C ASN A 148 0.82 21.45 -26.54
N ILE A 149 1.62 20.56 -27.18
CA ILE A 149 3.01 20.22 -26.77
C ILE A 149 3.93 21.45 -26.80
N ILE A 150 3.58 22.46 -27.60
CA ILE A 150 4.43 23.61 -27.93
C ILE A 150 4.13 24.84 -27.05
N LYS A 151 2.94 24.92 -26.43
CA LYS A 151 2.54 26.13 -25.68
C LYS A 151 1.58 25.82 -24.54
N VAL A 152 1.86 26.42 -23.39
CA VAL A 152 0.96 26.51 -22.25
C VAL A 152 0.00 27.67 -22.51
N ASP A 153 -1.29 27.39 -22.58
CA ASP A 153 -2.33 28.43 -22.61
C ASP A 153 -2.71 28.79 -21.18
N ARG A 154 -3.08 30.06 -20.99
CA ARG A 154 -3.23 30.71 -19.69
C ARG A 154 -4.14 29.92 -18.73
N GLY A 155 -3.62 29.67 -17.53
CA GLY A 155 -4.31 29.05 -16.39
C GLY A 155 -3.45 27.95 -15.78
N GLU A 156 -2.98 28.17 -14.55
CA GLU A 156 -2.43 27.12 -13.69
C GLU A 156 -3.57 26.52 -12.87
N LEU A 157 -3.56 25.20 -12.68
CA LEU A 157 -4.52 24.47 -11.86
C LEU A 157 -3.79 23.46 -10.98
N THR A 158 -4.17 23.43 -9.70
CA THR A 158 -3.65 22.52 -8.69
C THR A 158 -4.57 21.31 -8.59
N GLY A 159 -4.03 20.13 -8.88
CA GLY A 159 -4.75 18.87 -8.79
C GLY A 159 -4.08 17.92 -7.79
N GLN A 160 -4.87 17.02 -7.19
CA GLN A 160 -4.31 15.89 -6.45
C GLN A 160 -3.60 14.93 -7.41
N ALA A 161 -2.37 14.56 -7.08
CA ALA A 161 -1.62 13.58 -7.83
C ALA A 161 -2.17 12.17 -7.57
N MET A 162 -2.42 11.42 -8.65
CA MET A 162 -2.91 10.03 -8.54
C MET A 162 -1.78 9.06 -8.20
N VAL A 163 -1.62 8.77 -6.91
CA VAL A 163 -0.59 7.81 -6.40
C VAL A 163 -1.13 6.39 -6.15
N ALA A 164 -2.44 6.23 -6.02
CA ALA A 164 -3.05 4.94 -5.67
C ALA A 164 -2.66 3.78 -6.61
N PRO A 165 -2.61 3.95 -7.95
CA PRO A 165 -2.15 2.89 -8.86
C PRO A 165 -0.70 2.47 -8.61
N ILE A 166 0.19 3.42 -8.29
CA ILE A 166 1.60 3.17 -8.02
C ILE A 166 1.75 2.32 -6.76
N ILE A 167 1.06 2.69 -5.69
CA ILE A 167 1.13 1.97 -4.41
C ILE A 167 0.50 0.58 -4.54
N ALA A 168 -0.64 0.46 -5.24
CA ALA A 168 -1.29 -0.82 -5.50
C ALA A 168 -0.36 -1.76 -6.29
N GLN A 169 0.25 -1.28 -7.38
CA GLN A 169 1.16 -2.08 -8.18
C GLN A 169 2.39 -2.51 -7.38
N ARG A 170 3.02 -1.59 -6.63
CA ARG A 170 4.16 -1.91 -5.76
C ARG A 170 3.81 -2.97 -4.71
N THR A 171 2.63 -2.87 -4.10
CA THR A 171 2.14 -3.84 -3.11
C THR A 171 1.93 -5.22 -3.74
N ILE A 172 1.30 -5.29 -4.91
CA ILE A 172 0.99 -6.55 -5.59
C ILE A 172 2.24 -7.22 -6.15
N ASP A 173 3.15 -6.46 -6.74
CA ASP A 173 4.29 -7.03 -7.48
C ASP A 173 5.51 -7.29 -6.60
N GLN A 174 5.75 -6.46 -5.59
CA GLN A 174 6.96 -6.56 -4.76
C GLN A 174 6.69 -7.25 -3.43
N PHE A 175 5.61 -6.88 -2.73
CA PHE A 175 5.39 -7.33 -1.35
C PHE A 175 4.52 -8.59 -1.26
N LEU A 176 3.45 -8.68 -2.04
CA LEU A 176 2.56 -9.84 -2.02
C LEU A 176 3.29 -11.18 -2.29
N PRO A 177 4.22 -11.28 -3.26
CA PRO A 177 4.94 -12.53 -3.50
C PRO A 177 5.77 -12.99 -2.29
N ILE A 178 6.35 -12.05 -1.53
CA ILE A 178 7.14 -12.36 -0.33
C ILE A 178 6.25 -13.04 0.71
N PHE A 179 5.07 -12.49 0.98
CA PHE A 179 4.13 -13.08 1.93
C PHE A 179 3.65 -14.47 1.47
N LEU A 180 3.37 -14.63 0.18
CA LEU A 180 2.89 -15.90 -0.37
C LEU A 180 3.97 -16.99 -0.36
N GLN A 181 5.23 -16.65 -0.66
CA GLN A 181 6.37 -17.58 -0.57
C GLN A 181 6.60 -18.07 0.86
N GLN A 182 6.28 -17.23 1.85
CA GLN A 182 6.36 -17.56 3.28
C GLN A 182 5.06 -18.19 3.83
N TYR A 183 4.06 -18.44 2.97
CA TYR A 183 2.72 -18.90 3.37
C TYR A 183 2.06 -17.99 4.43
N ASN A 184 2.41 -16.70 4.47
CA ASN A 184 1.89 -15.71 5.41
C ASN A 184 0.63 -15.04 4.83
N TYR A 185 -0.43 -15.81 4.69
CA TYR A 185 -1.72 -15.34 4.18
C TYR A 185 -2.34 -14.22 5.03
N PRO A 186 -2.23 -14.19 6.37
CA PRO A 186 -2.73 -13.08 7.18
C PRO A 186 -2.10 -11.72 6.80
N ALA A 187 -0.78 -11.68 6.58
CA ALA A 187 -0.10 -10.44 6.16
C ALA A 187 -0.54 -10.01 4.75
N ALA A 188 -0.68 -10.96 3.82
CA ALA A 188 -1.20 -10.70 2.48
C ALA A 188 -2.62 -10.10 2.54
N ASN A 189 -3.52 -10.71 3.32
CA ASN A 189 -4.89 -10.22 3.51
C ASN A 189 -4.93 -8.82 4.11
N ALA A 190 -4.09 -8.53 5.11
CA ALA A 190 -4.01 -7.20 5.73
C ALA A 190 -3.61 -6.11 4.72
N GLN A 191 -2.60 -6.37 3.88
CA GLN A 191 -2.15 -5.40 2.87
C GLN A 191 -3.20 -5.18 1.77
N LEU A 192 -3.81 -6.26 1.27
CA LEU A 192 -4.85 -6.15 0.23
C LEU A 192 -6.10 -5.42 0.75
N LYS A 193 -6.52 -5.70 1.99
CA LYS A 193 -7.64 -5.02 2.64
C LYS A 193 -7.35 -3.53 2.82
N ARG A 194 -6.13 -3.18 3.24
CA ARG A 194 -5.69 -1.78 3.35
C ARG A 194 -5.86 -1.04 2.03
N LEU A 195 -5.37 -1.60 0.92
CA LEU A 195 -5.53 -0.99 -0.41
C LEU A 195 -7.00 -0.75 -0.77
N LEU A 196 -7.88 -1.72 -0.48
CA LEU A 196 -9.31 -1.60 -0.78
C LEU A 196 -10.03 -0.55 0.07
N SER A 197 -9.57 -0.30 1.30
CA SER A 197 -10.23 0.63 2.23
C SER A 197 -9.66 2.05 2.19
N SER A 198 -8.37 2.22 1.89
CA SER A 198 -7.68 3.50 2.09
C SER A 198 -7.41 4.28 0.80
N MET A 199 -7.83 3.77 -0.37
CA MET A 199 -7.46 4.36 -1.66
C MET A 199 -8.64 4.48 -2.61
N SER A 200 -8.66 5.57 -3.38
CA SER A 200 -9.51 5.70 -4.56
C SER A 200 -8.86 4.93 -5.71
N LEU A 201 -9.48 3.84 -6.12
CA LEU A 201 -8.97 2.92 -7.14
C LEU A 201 -9.91 2.88 -8.33
N SER A 202 -9.36 2.71 -9.53
CA SER A 202 -10.17 2.39 -10.70
C SER A 202 -10.92 1.07 -10.50
N SER A 203 -12.05 0.90 -11.18
CA SER A 203 -12.86 -0.32 -11.10
C SER A 203 -12.07 -1.58 -11.46
N GLU A 204 -11.17 -1.49 -12.43
CA GLU A 204 -10.31 -2.58 -12.86
C GLU A 204 -9.29 -2.99 -11.78
N ILE A 205 -8.55 -2.03 -11.22
CA ILE A 205 -7.55 -2.30 -10.18
C ILE A 205 -8.24 -2.84 -8.92
N ARG A 206 -9.37 -2.24 -8.54
CA ARG A 206 -10.16 -2.69 -7.39
C ARG A 206 -10.60 -4.14 -7.55
N ARG A 207 -11.11 -4.52 -8.73
CA ARG A 207 -11.49 -5.91 -9.03
C ARG A 207 -10.29 -6.86 -8.94
N LYS A 208 -9.12 -6.47 -9.49
CA LYS A 208 -7.89 -7.26 -9.39
C LYS A 208 -7.50 -7.51 -7.92
N ILE A 209 -7.50 -6.48 -7.09
CA ILE A 209 -7.18 -6.59 -5.65
C ILE A 209 -8.22 -7.44 -4.91
N GLN A 210 -9.51 -7.28 -5.21
CA GLN A 210 -10.58 -8.11 -4.62
C GLN A 210 -10.39 -9.60 -4.96
N THR A 211 -10.06 -9.92 -6.21
CA THR A 211 -9.76 -11.30 -6.61
C THR A 211 -8.56 -11.86 -5.85
N LEU A 212 -7.46 -11.10 -5.74
CA LEU A 212 -6.29 -11.52 -4.95
C LEU A 212 -6.63 -11.70 -3.46
N TYR A 213 -7.46 -10.82 -2.91
CA TYR A 213 -7.92 -10.91 -1.52
C TYR A 213 -8.75 -12.16 -1.30
N THR A 214 -9.67 -12.50 -2.22
CA THR A 214 -10.43 -13.75 -2.19
C THR A 214 -9.51 -14.97 -2.22
N TYR A 215 -8.48 -14.97 -3.08
CA TYR A 215 -7.51 -16.07 -3.13
C TYR A 215 -6.78 -16.23 -1.80
N CYS A 216 -6.21 -15.15 -1.26
CA CYS A 216 -5.46 -15.17 -0.02
C CYS A 216 -6.34 -15.54 1.19
N SER A 217 -7.60 -15.07 1.21
CA SER A 217 -8.55 -15.40 2.27
C SER A 217 -8.97 -16.87 2.23
N GLY A 218 -9.21 -17.41 1.04
CA GLY A 218 -9.54 -18.83 0.87
C GLY A 218 -8.38 -19.75 1.25
N LEU A 219 -7.15 -19.40 0.86
CA LEU A 219 -5.96 -20.13 1.25
C LEU A 219 -5.70 -20.05 2.76
N ASP A 220 -5.91 -18.88 3.38
CA ASP A 220 -5.79 -18.72 4.84
C ASP A 220 -6.79 -19.60 5.60
N ALA A 221 -8.07 -19.60 5.20
CA ALA A 221 -9.10 -20.44 5.79
C ALA A 221 -8.75 -21.93 5.66
N TRP A 222 -8.25 -22.34 4.48
CA TRP A 222 -7.81 -23.72 4.26
C TRP A 222 -6.64 -24.07 5.16
N ASP A 223 -5.66 -23.18 5.31
CA ASP A 223 -4.48 -23.45 6.13
C ASP A 223 -4.80 -23.58 7.64
N ARG A 224 -5.97 -23.05 8.05
CA ARG A 224 -6.60 -23.21 9.38
C ARG A 224 -7.60 -24.38 9.45
N PHE A 225 -7.67 -25.22 8.42
CA PHE A 225 -8.59 -26.36 8.26
C PHE A 225 -10.09 -26.00 8.23
N GLU A 226 -10.42 -24.74 7.95
CA GLU A 226 -11.79 -24.25 7.73
C GLU A 226 -12.22 -24.52 6.28
N HIS A 227 -12.25 -25.80 5.89
CA HIS A 227 -12.37 -26.20 4.48
C HIS A 227 -13.65 -25.70 3.81
N ILE A 228 -14.78 -25.63 4.53
CA ILE A 228 -16.04 -25.13 3.98
C ILE A 228 -15.95 -23.63 3.69
N GLN A 229 -15.34 -22.86 4.57
CA GLN A 229 -15.09 -21.43 4.33
C GLN A 229 -14.12 -21.23 3.17
N ALA A 230 -13.04 -22.01 3.12
CA ALA A 230 -12.10 -21.98 2.00
C ALA A 230 -12.78 -22.27 0.66
N LEU A 231 -13.66 -23.27 0.63
CA LEU A 231 -14.39 -23.66 -0.57
C LEU A 231 -15.32 -22.54 -1.03
N SER A 232 -16.10 -21.94 -0.13
CA SER A 232 -17.05 -20.88 -0.49
C SER A 232 -16.36 -19.64 -1.08
N LEU A 233 -15.14 -19.33 -0.62
CA LEU A 233 -14.33 -18.24 -1.16
C LEU A 233 -13.74 -18.58 -2.54
N LEU A 234 -13.15 -19.77 -2.69
CA LEU A 234 -12.38 -20.14 -3.89
C LEU A 234 -13.24 -20.69 -5.04
N GLU A 235 -14.40 -21.28 -4.77
CA GLU A 235 -15.25 -21.94 -5.78
C GLU A 235 -15.71 -20.96 -6.87
N SER A 236 -16.06 -19.73 -6.49
CA SER A 236 -16.43 -18.67 -7.44
C SER A 236 -15.31 -18.29 -8.42
N GLN A 237 -14.07 -18.72 -8.13
CA GLN A 237 -12.86 -18.33 -8.84
C GLN A 237 -12.28 -19.44 -9.74
N MET A 238 -12.98 -20.57 -9.89
CA MET A 238 -12.54 -21.72 -10.69
C MET A 238 -12.38 -21.45 -12.21
N LYS A 239 -12.70 -20.25 -12.69
CA LYS A 239 -12.34 -19.81 -14.05
C LYS A 239 -10.82 -19.75 -14.24
N ASN A 240 -10.07 -19.51 -13.17
CA ASN A 240 -8.61 -19.60 -13.17
C ASN A 240 -8.19 -21.07 -13.05
N PRO A 241 -7.44 -21.65 -14.01
CA PRO A 241 -7.05 -23.06 -13.99
C PRO A 241 -6.28 -23.48 -12.73
N ALA A 242 -5.39 -22.63 -12.22
CA ALA A 242 -4.63 -22.92 -11.00
C ALA A 242 -5.55 -23.00 -9.78
N ILE A 243 -6.54 -22.10 -9.70
CA ILE A 243 -7.55 -22.14 -8.63
C ILE A 243 -8.49 -23.34 -8.79
N LYS A 244 -8.85 -23.68 -10.03
CA LYS A 244 -9.68 -24.86 -10.32
C LYS A 244 -9.05 -26.14 -9.78
N GLU A 245 -7.76 -26.33 -10.01
CA GLU A 245 -7.04 -27.52 -9.56
C GLU A 245 -7.06 -27.66 -8.03
N ILE A 246 -6.70 -26.58 -7.32
CA ILE A 246 -6.69 -26.60 -5.84
C ILE A 246 -8.11 -26.75 -5.27
N VAL A 247 -9.13 -26.16 -5.89
CA VAL A 247 -10.52 -26.32 -5.43
C VAL A 247 -11.00 -27.75 -5.61
N LEU A 248 -10.65 -28.42 -6.71
CA LEU A 248 -10.98 -29.82 -6.91
C LEU A 248 -10.30 -30.72 -5.87
N PHE A 249 -9.05 -30.40 -5.50
CA PHE A 249 -8.38 -31.08 -4.39
C PHE A 249 -9.09 -30.82 -3.06
N LEU A 250 -9.42 -29.57 -2.73
CA LEU A 250 -10.17 -29.20 -1.52
C LEU A 250 -11.51 -29.94 -1.41
N LYS A 251 -12.27 -30.06 -2.50
CA LYS A 251 -13.52 -30.82 -2.53
C LYS A 251 -13.34 -32.30 -2.19
N ARG A 252 -12.22 -32.91 -2.59
CA ARG A 252 -11.86 -34.28 -2.19
C ARG A 252 -11.38 -34.36 -0.75
N VAL A 253 -10.66 -33.36 -0.25
CA VAL A 253 -10.29 -33.24 1.17
C VAL A 253 -11.55 -33.21 2.04
N ILE A 254 -12.52 -32.35 1.72
CA ILE A 254 -13.82 -32.25 2.41
C ILE A 254 -14.54 -33.60 2.42
N TYR A 255 -14.62 -34.26 1.25
CA TYR A 255 -15.23 -35.60 1.15
C TYR A 255 -14.53 -36.61 2.06
N SER A 256 -13.19 -36.70 1.98
CA SER A 256 -12.41 -37.65 2.78
C SER A 256 -12.51 -37.39 4.29
N ARG A 257 -12.67 -36.12 4.69
CA ARG A 257 -12.89 -35.75 6.10
C ARG A 257 -14.20 -36.28 6.63
N GLY A 258 -15.30 -36.11 5.88
CA GLY A 258 -16.61 -36.64 6.28
C GLY A 258 -16.69 -38.17 6.34
N GLN A 259 -15.74 -38.90 5.73
CA GLN A 259 -15.66 -40.37 5.89
C GLN A 259 -15.06 -40.78 7.25
N ILE A 260 -14.33 -39.89 7.90
CA ILE A 260 -13.61 -40.15 9.16
C ILE A 260 -14.29 -39.46 10.35
N ASP A 261 -14.83 -38.27 10.12
CA ASP A 261 -15.53 -37.46 11.10
C ASP A 261 -17.01 -37.40 10.73
N ALA A 262 -17.84 -38.21 11.39
CA ALA A 262 -19.25 -38.36 11.07
C ALA A 262 -20.07 -37.08 11.36
N ASP A 263 -19.58 -36.22 12.25
CA ASP A 263 -20.22 -34.95 12.61
C ASP A 263 -19.77 -33.81 11.68
N TYR A 264 -18.81 -34.07 10.78
CA TYR A 264 -18.33 -33.08 9.84
C TYR A 264 -19.28 -32.91 8.66
N ASP A 265 -19.97 -31.76 8.62
CA ASP A 265 -20.80 -31.38 7.48
C ASP A 265 -19.92 -31.15 6.23
N THR A 266 -20.04 -32.06 5.26
CA THR A 266 -19.33 -31.97 3.99
C THR A 266 -19.95 -30.98 3.00
N GLY A 267 -21.18 -30.53 3.27
CA GLY A 267 -22.04 -29.83 2.31
C GLY A 267 -22.29 -30.62 1.03
N ASP A 268 -23.01 -30.01 0.10
CA ASP A 268 -23.42 -30.65 -1.17
C ASP A 268 -22.31 -30.65 -2.24
N ASN A 269 -21.26 -29.84 -2.04
CA ASN A 269 -20.26 -29.56 -3.09
C ASN A 269 -18.99 -30.42 -3.00
N SER A 270 -18.93 -31.40 -2.09
CA SER A 270 -17.81 -32.33 -1.99
C SER A 270 -17.75 -33.29 -3.19
N ILE A 271 -16.56 -33.78 -3.53
CA ILE A 271 -16.36 -34.71 -4.65
C ILE A 271 -15.68 -35.96 -4.13
N LYS A 272 -16.18 -37.14 -4.53
CA LYS A 272 -15.60 -38.41 -4.15
C LYS A 272 -14.11 -38.48 -4.51
N GLY A 273 -13.31 -38.74 -3.50
CA GLY A 273 -11.88 -38.98 -3.60
C GLY A 273 -11.50 -40.45 -3.42
N HIS A 274 -10.20 -40.71 -3.29
CA HIS A 274 -9.67 -42.02 -2.90
C HIS A 274 -9.62 -42.22 -1.37
N GLY A 275 -9.94 -41.18 -0.58
CA GLY A 275 -10.08 -41.25 0.87
C GLY A 275 -8.82 -40.84 1.66
N TYR A 276 -7.68 -40.64 1.00
CA TYR A 276 -6.42 -40.25 1.65
C TYR A 276 -6.09 -38.76 1.49
N GLU A 277 -6.98 -37.98 0.88
CA GLU A 277 -6.76 -36.57 0.60
C GLU A 277 -6.58 -35.74 1.88
N ILE A 278 -7.31 -36.05 2.96
CA ILE A 278 -7.10 -35.39 4.27
C ILE A 278 -5.69 -35.66 4.85
N VAL A 279 -5.11 -36.82 4.60
CA VAL A 279 -3.72 -37.13 5.00
C VAL A 279 -2.75 -36.30 4.17
N GLN A 280 -2.96 -36.25 2.85
CA GLN A 280 -2.16 -35.43 1.96
C GLN A 280 -2.24 -33.94 2.34
N ASP A 281 -3.43 -33.45 2.67
CA ASP A 281 -3.65 -32.07 3.10
C ASP A 281 -2.87 -31.72 4.38
N LEU A 282 -2.89 -32.61 5.38
CA LEU A 282 -2.10 -32.44 6.61
C LEU A 282 -0.59 -32.43 6.35
N ILE A 283 -0.09 -33.30 5.48
CA ILE A 283 1.33 -33.33 5.11
C ILE A 283 1.73 -32.04 4.41
N LEU A 284 0.93 -31.57 3.45
CA LEU A 284 1.17 -30.30 2.75
C LEU A 284 1.11 -29.11 3.73
N ASN A 285 0.19 -29.14 4.70
CA ASN A 285 0.12 -28.12 5.74
C ASN A 285 1.35 -28.16 6.66
N ALA A 286 1.80 -29.35 7.07
CA ALA A 286 3.03 -29.53 7.85
C ALA A 286 4.27 -28.96 7.12
N GLN A 287 4.38 -29.18 5.80
CA GLN A 287 5.45 -28.60 4.99
C GLN A 287 5.42 -27.06 5.02
N ARG A 288 4.23 -26.44 4.92
CA ARG A 288 4.09 -24.98 5.03
C ARG A 288 4.51 -24.47 6.41
N ARG A 289 4.19 -25.20 7.50
CA ARG A 289 4.61 -24.84 8.85
C ARG A 289 6.12 -24.98 9.05
N ALA A 290 6.73 -26.01 8.50
CA ALA A 290 8.17 -26.16 8.51
C ALA A 290 8.88 -25.05 7.73
N ALA A 291 8.32 -24.63 6.58
CA ALA A 291 8.84 -23.48 5.82
C ALA A 291 8.72 -22.15 6.57
N GLN A 292 7.85 -22.07 7.58
CA GLN A 292 7.72 -20.95 8.51
C GLN A 292 8.54 -21.12 9.80
N GLU A 293 9.41 -22.13 9.86
CA GLU A 293 10.22 -22.48 11.05
C GLU A 293 9.38 -22.87 12.28
N ARG A 294 8.09 -23.22 12.07
CA ARG A 294 7.17 -23.69 13.11
C ARG A 294 7.25 -25.21 13.25
N TYR A 295 8.43 -25.71 13.64
CA TYR A 295 8.73 -27.14 13.61
C TYR A 295 7.86 -27.98 14.54
N ASP A 296 7.57 -27.51 15.76
CA ASP A 296 6.69 -28.23 16.70
C ASP A 296 5.29 -28.43 16.12
N ASP A 297 4.77 -27.39 15.46
CA ASP A 297 3.45 -27.39 14.81
C ASP A 297 3.46 -28.34 13.58
N ALA A 298 4.55 -28.34 12.81
CA ALA A 298 4.74 -29.26 11.69
C ALA A 298 4.79 -30.73 12.14
N VAL A 299 5.55 -31.03 13.20
CA VAL A 299 5.67 -32.38 13.77
C VAL A 299 4.31 -32.88 14.28
N GLY A 300 3.55 -32.04 14.99
CA GLY A 300 2.20 -32.38 15.45
C GLY A 300 1.27 -32.79 14.30
N ARG A 301 1.31 -32.06 13.18
CA ARG A 301 0.54 -32.41 11.97
C ARG A 301 1.00 -33.70 11.32
N LEU A 302 2.30 -34.00 11.30
CA LEU A 302 2.82 -35.27 10.77
C LEU A 302 2.39 -36.46 11.63
N TYR A 303 2.39 -36.32 12.96
CA TYR A 303 1.83 -37.35 13.85
C TYR A 303 0.34 -37.60 13.55
N ARG A 304 -0.45 -36.53 13.42
CA ARG A 304 -1.88 -36.67 13.06
C ARG A 304 -2.08 -37.27 11.67
N ALA A 305 -1.23 -36.93 10.69
CA ALA A 305 -1.28 -37.51 9.36
C ALA A 305 -0.99 -39.02 9.38
N LEU A 306 0.00 -39.45 10.15
CA LEU A 306 0.34 -40.88 10.31
C LEU A 306 -0.79 -41.65 10.98
N GLU A 307 -1.38 -41.08 12.03
CA GLU A 307 -2.53 -41.66 12.71
C GLU A 307 -3.73 -41.80 11.75
N LEU A 308 -4.07 -40.74 11.01
CA LEU A 308 -5.14 -40.76 10.02
C LEU A 308 -4.88 -41.78 8.91
N LEU A 309 -3.64 -41.91 8.45
CA LEU A 309 -3.26 -42.90 7.45
C LEU A 309 -3.60 -44.31 7.93
N ALA A 310 -3.25 -44.65 9.18
CA ALA A 310 -3.57 -45.93 9.78
C ALA A 310 -5.10 -46.12 9.96
N GLN A 311 -5.80 -45.10 10.46
CA GLN A 311 -7.27 -45.11 10.62
C GLN A 311 -7.98 -45.37 9.29
N ILE A 312 -7.62 -44.63 8.24
CA ILE A 312 -8.17 -44.82 6.90
C ILE A 312 -7.84 -46.20 6.36
N ARG A 313 -6.60 -46.69 6.53
CA ARG A 313 -6.21 -48.00 6.01
C ARG A 313 -6.96 -49.15 6.70
N LEU A 314 -7.10 -49.09 8.02
CA LEU A 314 -7.86 -50.09 8.80
C LEU A 314 -9.33 -50.12 8.39
N TRP A 315 -9.96 -48.95 8.26
CA TRP A 315 -11.34 -48.86 7.83
C TRP A 315 -11.54 -49.35 6.39
N THR A 316 -10.74 -48.85 5.45
CA THR A 316 -10.95 -49.12 4.02
C THR A 316 -10.56 -50.53 3.59
N ALA A 317 -9.53 -51.12 4.19
CA ALA A 317 -9.06 -52.45 3.82
C ALA A 317 -9.62 -53.58 4.70
N TYR A 318 -10.01 -53.29 5.94
CA TYR A 318 -10.42 -54.30 6.92
C TYR A 318 -11.76 -54.03 7.59
N GLY A 319 -12.41 -52.89 7.34
CA GLY A 319 -13.69 -52.53 7.98
C GLY A 319 -13.58 -52.22 9.48
N LEU A 320 -12.36 -52.03 9.99
CA LEU A 320 -12.09 -51.85 11.41
C LEU A 320 -12.06 -50.36 11.79
N LYS A 321 -12.79 -50.00 12.85
CA LYS A 321 -12.75 -48.65 13.46
C LYS A 321 -11.80 -48.69 14.65
N THR A 322 -10.83 -47.78 14.69
CA THR A 322 -9.77 -47.78 15.72
C THR A 322 -10.26 -47.56 17.15
N GLY A 323 -11.39 -46.90 17.34
CA GLY A 323 -12.03 -46.74 18.66
C GLY A 323 -12.97 -47.88 19.06
N ASP A 324 -13.10 -48.91 18.22
CA ASP A 324 -14.04 -50.04 18.37
C ASP A 324 -13.37 -51.32 17.83
N ILE A 325 -12.18 -51.61 18.37
CA ILE A 325 -11.44 -52.85 18.09
C ILE A 325 -11.71 -53.80 19.25
N ASP A 326 -12.28 -54.96 18.95
CA ASP A 326 -12.35 -56.10 19.89
C ASP A 326 -10.94 -56.70 19.99
N ILE A 327 -10.23 -56.45 21.10
CA ILE A 327 -8.87 -56.96 21.38
C ILE A 327 -8.96 -58.15 22.33
#